data_AF-A0A7Y5G1M7-F1
#
_entry.id   AF-A0A7Y5G1M7-F1
#
_cell.length_a   1.000
_cell.length_b   1.000
_cell.length_c   1.000
_cell.angle_alpha   90.00
_cell.angle_beta   90.00
_cell.angle_gamma   90.00
#
_symmetry.space_group_name_H-M   'P 1'
#
loop_
_entity.id
_entity.type
_entity.pdbx_description
1 polymer ?
#
loop_
_entity_poly.entity_id
_entity_poly.type
_entity_poly.pdbx_seq_one_letter_code
_entity_poly.pdbx_strand_id
1 'polypeptide(L)' 'ALRVMRAHPLGEGARIIGEVKKESSGLVTMTSVIGANRIVDMLSGEQLPRIC' A
#
# COMPACT_ATOMS: atom_id res chain seq x y z
N ALA A 1 12.47 -3.50 -12.13
CA ALA A 1 11.29 -2.61 -12.17
C ALA A 1 11.50 -1.30 -11.39
N LEU A 2 11.75 -1.32 -10.07
CA LEU A 2 11.80 -0.09 -9.25
C LEU A 2 12.78 0.99 -9.77
N ARG A 3 13.98 0.60 -10.19
CA ARG A 3 14.97 1.51 -10.79
C ARG A 3 14.43 2.21 -12.05
N VAL A 4 13.66 1.51 -12.87
CA VAL A 4 13.04 2.06 -14.09
C VAL A 4 11.98 3.09 -13.71
N MET A 5 11.14 2.80 -12.71
CA MET A 5 10.14 3.75 -12.22
C MET A 5 10.79 5.02 -11.67
N ARG A 6 11.84 4.88 -10.86
CA ARG A 6 12.57 6.01 -10.27
C ARG A 6 13.33 6.87 -11.28
N ALA A 7 13.61 6.36 -12.48
CA ALA A 7 14.25 7.14 -13.54
C ALA A 7 13.29 8.14 -14.20
N HIS A 8 11.98 7.97 -14.01
CA HIS A 8 10.97 8.90 -14.50
C HIS A 8 10.74 10.03 -13.48
N PRO A 9 10.59 11.31 -13.88
CA PRO A 9 10.38 12.42 -12.95
C PRO A 9 9.20 12.21 -11.99
N LEU A 10 8.07 11.70 -12.48
CA LEU A 10 6.90 11.37 -11.64
C LEU A 10 7.09 10.14 -10.73
N GLY A 11 8.16 9.38 -10.91
CA GLY A 11 8.42 8.12 -10.22
C GLY A 11 9.53 8.18 -9.17
N GLU A 12 10.12 9.36 -8.90
CA GLU A 12 11.16 9.56 -7.89
C GLU A 12 10.77 8.99 -6.51
N GLY A 13 9.49 9.17 -6.17
CA GLY A 13 8.88 8.66 -4.94
C GLY A 13 8.60 7.15 -4.90
N ALA A 14 8.84 6.39 -5.98
CA ALA A 14 8.45 4.98 -6.03
C ALA A 14 9.18 4.14 -4.95
N ARG A 15 8.42 3.32 -4.23
CA ARG A 15 8.90 2.42 -3.16
C ARG A 15 8.20 1.07 -3.24
N ILE A 16 8.88 0.03 -2.79
CA ILE A 16 8.24 -1.25 -2.49
C ILE A 16 7.59 -1.09 -1.11
N ILE A 17 6.31 -1.41 -1.00
CA ILE A 17 5.52 -1.24 0.22
C ILE A 17 5.07 -2.56 0.87
N GLY A 18 5.42 -3.70 0.25
CA GLY A 18 5.05 -5.01 0.75
C GLY A 18 5.29 -6.12 -0.27
N GLU A 19 4.76 -7.29 0.05
CA GLU A 19 4.85 -8.53 -0.74
C GLU A 19 3.54 -9.31 -0.65
N VAL A 20 3.30 -10.18 -1.64
CA VAL A 20 2.17 -11.11 -1.61
C VAL A 20 2.66 -12.43 -1.02
N LYS A 21 1.99 -12.89 0.04
CA LYS A 21 2.28 -14.18 0.68
C LYS A 21 1.40 -15.28 0.06
N LYS A 22 1.87 -16.53 0.16
CA LYS A 22 1.19 -17.71 -0.39
C LYS A 22 -0.15 -18.02 0.30
N GLU A 23 -0.31 -17.55 1.53
CA GLU A 23 -1.53 -17.72 2.33
C GLU A 23 -2.61 -16.73 1.86
N SER A 24 -3.67 -17.23 1.22
CA SER A 24 -4.71 -16.40 0.61
C SER A 24 -5.95 -16.25 1.51
N SER A 25 -5.80 -15.62 2.67
CA SER A 25 -6.97 -15.29 3.53
C SER A 25 -7.76 -14.08 3.03
N GLY A 26 -7.28 -13.37 1.98
CA GLY A 26 -7.86 -12.11 1.53
C GLY A 26 -7.58 -10.94 2.47
N LEU A 27 -6.67 -11.11 3.45
CA LEU A 27 -6.29 -10.08 4.40
C LEU A 27 -5.08 -9.29 3.92
N VAL A 28 -5.17 -7.97 4.04
CA VAL A 28 -4.03 -7.06 3.90
C VAL A 28 -3.58 -6.65 5.29
N THR A 29 -2.30 -6.83 5.59
CA THR A 29 -1.71 -6.37 6.86
C THR A 29 -0.60 -5.37 6.59
N MET A 30 -0.47 -4.39 7.47
CA MET A 30 0.57 -3.37 7.46
C MET A 30 1.37 -3.46 8.76
N THR A 31 2.70 -3.45 8.64
CA THR A 31 3.59 -3.27 9.78
C THR A 31 3.74 -1.77 10.07
N SER A 32 3.31 -1.35 11.25
CA SER A 32 3.45 0.03 11.70
C SER A 32 4.90 0.39 12.03
N VAL A 33 5.17 1.68 12.24
CA VAL A 33 6.51 2.20 12.57
C VAL A 33 7.09 1.55 13.84
N ILE A 34 6.24 1.15 14.79
CA ILE A 34 6.64 0.47 16.03
C ILE A 34 6.70 -1.06 15.89
N GLY A 35 6.58 -1.60 14.68
CA GLY A 35 6.67 -3.03 14.39
C GLY A 35 5.38 -3.84 14.62
N ALA A 36 4.30 -3.22 15.09
CA ALA A 36 3.02 -3.91 15.27
C ALA A 36 2.32 -4.11 13.91
N ASN A 37 1.74 -5.30 13.70
CA ASN A 37 0.92 -5.59 12.52
C ASN A 37 -0.53 -5.18 12.74
N ARG A 38 -1.13 -4.53 11.73
CA ARG A 38 -2.54 -4.12 11.73
C ARG A 38 -3.19 -4.55 10.42
N ILE A 39 -4.48 -4.89 10.48
CA ILE A 39 -5.29 -5.15 9.28
C ILE A 39 -5.57 -3.80 8.61
N VAL A 40 -5.43 -3.77 7.28
CA VAL A 40 -5.88 -2.65 6.46
C VAL A 40 -7.28 -2.99 5.97
N ASP A 41 -8.28 -2.47 6.68
CA ASP A 41 -9.67 -2.72 6.36
C ASP A 41 -10.11 -1.92 5.13
N MET A 42 -11.11 -2.47 4.43
CA MET A 42 -11.82 -1.73 3.39
C MET A 42 -12.59 -0.57 4.02
N LEU A 43 -12.57 0.59 3.37
CA LEU A 43 -13.38 1.73 3.79
C LEU A 43 -14.87 1.37 3.77
N SER A 44 -15.61 1.77 4.80
CA SER A 44 -17.06 1.55 4.90
C SER A 44 -17.89 2.40 3.92
N GLY A 45 -17.25 3.26 3.12
CA GLY A 45 -17.86 4.17 2.15
C GLY A 45 -16.91 5.30 1.74
N GLU A 46 -17.39 6.23 0.91
CA GLU A 46 -16.65 7.45 0.53
C GLU A 46 -16.55 8.40 1.73
N GLN A 47 -15.34 8.84 2.07
CA GLN A 47 -15.11 9.74 3.22
C GLN A 47 -15.24 11.22 2.84
N LEU A 48 -15.04 11.56 1.57
CA LEU A 48 -14.96 12.94 1.09
C LEU A 48 -15.77 13.07 -0.20
N PRO A 49 -16.91 13.78 -0.19
CA PRO A 49 -17.78 13.85 -1.36
C PRO A 49 -17.12 14.61 -2.52
N ARG A 50 -17.11 14.00 -3.71
CA ARG A 50 -16.56 14.58 -4.96
C ARG A 50 -15.03 14.80 -4.91
N ILE A 51 -14.30 13.84 -4.36
CA ILE A 51 -12.82 13.90 -4.27
C ILE A 51 -12.10 13.59 -5.61
N CYS A 52 -12.83 13.13 -6.61
CA CYS A 52 -12.32 12.81 -7.94
C CYS A 52 -12.91 13.76 -9.00
#